data_AF-A0A562SFS2-F1
#
_entry.id   AF-A0A562SFS2-F1
#
_cell.length_a   1.000
_cell.length_b   1.000
_cell.length_c   1.000
_cell.angle_alpha   90.00
_cell.angle_beta   90.00
_cell.angle_gamma   90.00
#
_symmetry.space_group_name_H-M   'P 1'
#
loop_
_entity.id
_entity.type
_entity.pdbx_description
1 polymer ?
#
loop_
_entity_poly.entity_id
_entity_poly.type
_entity_poly.pdbx_seq_one_letter_code
_entity_poly.pdbx_strand_id
1 'polypeptide(L)'
;MNKFKEKIVLLIFFASMLSCSASKKKMTAEVEDNLFIEKLYLKDIEIRELDAKTDTVILENYDKVHREQIFQFLAENKVVTVRDKIRAAWILQHTAARFCDGELTSLSPENFLLAYKLSSTALAQLEAQKDTLTIRKENIPRVVALNYDRYLLYTFGYQKFGTQFVFDDKTNEMLLAPIDTTLSNDEERKKYNVESLHELLNQYKMKSMPKR
;
A
#
# COMPACT_ATOMS: atom_id res chain seq x y z
N MET A 1 23.30 -68.21 -61.73
CA MET A 1 23.17 -66.83 -61.20
C MET A 1 22.24 -66.89 -60.00
N ASN A 2 22.80 -66.88 -58.78
CA ASN A 2 22.77 -65.73 -57.84
C ASN A 2 21.33 -65.29 -57.52
N LYS A 3 20.82 -65.24 -56.28
CA LYS A 3 21.38 -65.18 -54.92
C LYS A 3 20.17 -65.45 -53.98
N PHE A 4 20.29 -66.36 -53.00
CA PHE A 4 20.70 -66.08 -51.62
C PHE A 4 19.66 -65.31 -50.77
N LYS A 5 19.27 -65.95 -49.65
CA LYS A 5 19.04 -65.36 -48.31
C LYS A 5 17.73 -64.57 -48.12
N GLU A 6 17.07 -64.57 -46.98
CA GLU A 6 17.27 -65.20 -45.67
C GLU A 6 15.92 -65.08 -44.93
N LYS A 7 15.59 -66.11 -44.14
CA LYS A 7 14.57 -66.03 -43.10
C LYS A 7 15.03 -65.07 -42.00
N ILE A 8 14.07 -64.56 -41.22
CA ILE A 8 14.24 -63.93 -39.88
C ILE A 8 14.67 -62.47 -39.88
N VAL A 9 13.70 -61.55 -39.77
CA VAL A 9 13.77 -60.38 -38.86
C VAL A 9 12.32 -60.13 -38.40
N LEU A 10 11.88 -60.71 -37.29
CA LEU A 10 12.00 -60.13 -35.94
C LEU A 10 11.12 -58.86 -35.77
N LEU A 11 9.82 -59.09 -35.56
CA LEU A 11 9.10 -58.71 -34.34
C LEU A 11 9.71 -57.57 -33.50
N ILE A 12 9.72 -56.32 -33.96
CA ILE A 12 10.01 -55.17 -33.08
C ILE A 12 9.23 -53.91 -33.54
N PHE A 13 8.69 -53.19 -32.54
CA PHE A 13 8.18 -51.81 -32.54
C PHE A 13 6.70 -51.57 -32.86
N PHE A 14 5.82 -52.29 -32.16
CA PHE A 14 4.53 -51.73 -31.71
C PHE A 14 4.67 -51.22 -30.27
N ALA A 15 5.50 -50.20 -30.07
CA ALA A 15 5.64 -49.54 -28.77
C ALA A 15 6.10 -48.10 -28.99
N SER A 16 5.56 -47.18 -28.19
CA SER A 16 5.90 -45.75 -28.05
C SER A 16 5.12 -44.73 -28.88
N MET A 17 3.79 -44.70 -28.73
CA MET A 17 3.05 -43.42 -28.68
C MET A 17 2.07 -43.36 -27.51
N LEU A 18 2.52 -43.82 -26.33
CA LEU A 18 2.02 -43.25 -25.07
C LEU A 18 2.89 -42.02 -24.78
N SER A 19 2.61 -40.94 -25.50
CA SER A 19 3.12 -39.63 -25.12
C SER A 19 2.49 -39.30 -23.78
N CYS A 20 3.24 -39.57 -22.71
CA CYS A 20 2.95 -39.03 -21.39
C CYS A 20 2.84 -37.51 -21.54
N SER A 21 1.61 -37.02 -21.63
CA SER A 21 1.27 -35.66 -21.26
C SER A 21 1.50 -35.54 -19.76
N ALA A 22 2.78 -35.48 -19.37
CA ALA A 22 3.19 -35.05 -18.06
C ALA A 22 2.76 -33.60 -17.94
N SER A 23 1.53 -33.40 -17.47
CA SER A 23 1.06 -32.13 -16.96
C SER A 23 2.10 -31.66 -15.95
N LYS A 24 2.98 -30.74 -16.38
CA LYS A 24 3.88 -30.05 -15.48
C LYS A 24 2.98 -29.27 -14.54
N LYS A 25 2.61 -29.87 -13.41
CA LYS A 25 2.04 -29.16 -12.27
C LYS A 25 3.02 -28.03 -11.99
N LYS A 26 2.59 -26.80 -12.31
CA LYS A 26 3.36 -25.59 -12.06
C LYS A 26 3.48 -25.53 -10.54
N MET A 27 4.66 -25.90 -10.03
CA MET A 27 4.96 -25.85 -8.61
C MET A 27 5.07 -24.35 -8.27
N THR A 28 3.97 -23.78 -7.79
CA THR A 28 3.97 -22.43 -7.26
C THR A 28 4.57 -22.53 -5.86
N ALA A 29 5.82 -22.11 -5.69
CA ALA A 29 6.33 -21.85 -4.36
C ALA A 29 5.42 -20.80 -3.71
N GLU A 30 4.88 -21.11 -2.54
CA GLU A 30 4.10 -20.16 -1.77
C GLU A 30 5.04 -19.03 -1.34
N VAL A 31 4.69 -17.80 -1.70
CA VAL A 31 5.49 -16.63 -1.32
C VAL A 31 5.08 -16.26 0.10
N GLU A 32 6.01 -16.43 1.04
CA GLU A 32 5.80 -16.11 2.45
C GLU A 32 6.02 -14.62 2.74
N ASP A 33 5.38 -14.13 3.81
CA ASP A 33 5.55 -12.77 4.31
C ASP A 33 7.00 -12.50 4.76
N ASN A 34 7.45 -11.27 4.56
CA ASN A 34 8.77 -10.85 5.04
C ASN A 34 8.73 -10.52 6.54
N LEU A 35 9.26 -11.41 7.37
CA LEU A 35 9.33 -11.27 8.83
C LEU A 35 10.06 -10.00 9.30
N PHE A 36 10.98 -9.44 8.50
CA PHE A 36 11.64 -8.18 8.86
C PHE A 36 10.72 -6.98 8.69
N ILE A 37 9.91 -6.96 7.63
CA ILE A 37 8.90 -5.91 7.43
C ILE A 37 7.84 -5.96 8.54
N GLU A 38 7.44 -7.15 8.97
CA GLU A 38 6.56 -7.33 10.12
C GLU A 38 7.16 -6.74 11.41
N LYS A 39 8.42 -7.05 11.71
CA LYS A 39 9.10 -6.50 12.89
C LYS A 39 9.17 -4.98 12.86
N LEU A 40 9.46 -4.39 11.70
CA LEU A 40 9.46 -2.93 11.56
C LEU A 40 8.09 -2.31 11.82
N TYR A 41 7.05 -2.89 11.24
CA TYR A 41 5.68 -2.42 11.41
C TYR A 41 5.21 -2.52 12.86
N LEU A 42 5.47 -3.65 13.53
CA LEU A 42 5.12 -3.81 14.94
C LEU A 42 5.88 -2.81 15.82
N LYS A 43 7.15 -2.53 15.49
CA LYS A 43 7.93 -1.53 16.21
C LYS A 43 7.39 -0.12 15.98
N ASP A 44 6.97 0.21 14.76
CA ASP A 44 6.31 1.48 14.41
C ASP A 44 5.06 1.72 15.27
N ILE A 45 4.20 0.70 15.41
CA ILE A 45 3.02 0.76 16.28
C ILE A 45 3.42 0.99 17.74
N GLU A 46 4.36 0.19 18.26
CA GLU A 46 4.80 0.28 19.66
C GLU A 46 5.31 1.69 20.01
N ILE A 47 6.10 2.28 19.10
CA ILE A 47 6.65 3.63 19.27
C ILE A 47 5.53 4.68 19.29
N ARG A 48 4.52 4.54 18.43
CA ARG A 48 3.37 5.45 18.39
C ARG A 48 2.47 5.33 19.61
N GLU A 49 2.29 4.11 20.11
CA GLU A 49 1.58 3.89 21.37
C GLU A 49 2.32 4.50 22.56
N LEU A 50 3.65 4.46 22.55
CA LEU A 50 4.48 5.11 23.57
C LEU A 50 4.41 6.64 23.47
N ASP A 51 4.53 7.18 22.26
CA ASP A 51 4.45 8.61 22.01
C ASP A 51 3.09 9.17 22.44
N ALA A 52 1.99 8.52 22.03
CA ALA A 52 0.64 8.92 22.43
C ALA A 52 0.41 8.93 23.96
N LYS A 53 1.19 8.15 24.73
CA LYS A 53 1.10 8.10 26.20
C LYS A 53 2.00 9.12 26.89
N THR A 54 3.10 9.52 26.26
CA THR A 54 4.19 10.24 26.95
C THR A 54 4.51 11.58 26.34
N ASP A 55 4.25 11.78 25.05
CA ASP A 55 4.65 12.96 24.26
C ASP A 55 6.16 13.24 24.36
N THR A 56 6.97 12.19 24.54
CA THR A 56 8.42 12.29 24.74
C THR A 56 9.23 11.77 23.57
N VAL A 57 8.58 11.17 22.56
CA VAL A 57 9.27 10.45 21.51
C VAL A 57 9.49 11.34 20.30
N ILE A 58 10.74 11.50 19.90
CA ILE A 58 11.06 12.12 18.61
C ILE A 58 10.84 11.07 17.51
N LEU A 59 9.61 10.98 17.01
CA LEU A 59 9.17 9.95 16.05
C LEU A 59 10.09 9.83 14.83
N GLU A 60 10.56 10.96 14.27
CA GLU A 60 11.39 10.94 13.06
C GLU A 60 12.73 10.20 13.23
N ASN A 61 13.26 10.07 14.46
CA ASN A 61 14.45 9.26 14.71
C ASN A 61 14.23 7.77 14.36
N TYR A 62 12.98 7.31 14.45
CA TYR A 62 12.58 5.94 14.11
C TYR A 62 12.00 5.86 12.71
N ASP A 63 11.10 6.79 12.35
CA ASP A 63 10.43 6.80 11.05
C ASP A 63 11.44 6.85 9.91
N LYS A 64 12.51 7.65 10.03
CA LYS A 64 13.59 7.70 9.03
C LYS A 64 14.25 6.35 8.81
N VAL A 65 14.62 5.65 9.89
CA VAL A 65 15.30 4.35 9.83
C VAL A 65 14.36 3.30 9.23
N HIS A 66 13.10 3.28 9.64
CA HIS A 66 12.10 2.35 9.10
C HIS A 66 11.86 2.59 7.61
N ARG A 67 11.71 3.84 7.17
CA ARG A 67 11.55 4.18 5.74
C ARG A 67 12.75 3.75 4.92
N GLU A 68 13.98 4.02 5.38
CA GLU A 68 15.20 3.61 4.69
C GLU A 68 15.28 2.09 4.49
N GLN A 69 14.86 1.31 5.50
CA GLN A 69 14.79 -0.15 5.38
C GLN A 69 13.70 -0.61 4.40
N ILE A 70 12.53 0.05 4.36
CA ILE A 70 11.50 -0.24 3.36
C ILE A 70 12.01 0.07 1.94
N PHE A 71 12.75 1.16 1.75
CA PHE A 71 13.36 1.45 0.44
C PHE A 71 14.35 0.36 0.03
N GLN A 72 15.18 -0.12 0.96
CA GLN A 72 16.08 -1.24 0.69
C GLN A 72 15.31 -2.50 0.28
N PHE A 73 14.24 -2.85 1.01
CA PHE A 73 13.41 -4.01 0.67
C PHE A 73 12.69 -3.85 -0.67
N LEU A 74 12.26 -2.65 -1.04
CA LEU A 74 11.70 -2.39 -2.36
C LEU A 74 12.75 -2.56 -3.46
N ALA A 75 13.95 -2.01 -3.28
CA ALA A 75 15.05 -2.13 -4.22
C ALA A 75 15.50 -3.59 -4.42
N GLU A 76 15.40 -4.40 -3.37
CA GLU A 76 15.72 -5.84 -3.39
C GLU A 76 14.53 -6.72 -3.82
N ASN A 77 13.40 -6.14 -4.21
CA ASN A 77 12.16 -6.85 -4.56
C ASN A 77 11.67 -7.80 -3.45
N LYS A 78 11.79 -7.38 -2.19
CA LYS A 78 11.39 -8.09 -0.97
C LYS A 78 10.06 -7.63 -0.36
N VAL A 79 9.38 -6.66 -0.98
CA VAL A 79 8.01 -6.24 -0.63
C VAL A 79 7.03 -6.93 -1.58
N VAL A 80 6.70 -8.19 -1.32
CA VAL A 80 6.08 -9.05 -2.34
C VAL A 80 4.65 -9.41 -1.97
N THR A 81 4.37 -9.81 -0.74
CA THR A 81 3.03 -10.26 -0.35
C THR A 81 2.07 -9.08 -0.19
N VAL A 82 0.78 -9.39 0.01
CA VAL A 82 -0.22 -8.36 0.37
C VAL A 82 0.16 -7.72 1.71
N ARG A 83 0.59 -8.51 2.69
CA ARG A 83 0.95 -8.04 4.03
C ARG A 83 2.19 -7.15 4.00
N ASP A 84 3.21 -7.53 3.23
CA ASP A 84 4.40 -6.69 3.05
C ASP A 84 4.03 -5.30 2.53
N LYS A 85 3.17 -5.23 1.51
CA LYS A 85 2.74 -3.96 0.91
C LYS A 85 1.95 -3.10 1.90
N ILE A 86 1.03 -3.70 2.66
CA ILE A 86 0.24 -2.98 3.66
C ILE A 86 1.16 -2.40 4.74
N ARG A 87 2.03 -3.23 5.32
CA ARG A 87 2.99 -2.82 6.36
C ARG A 87 3.95 -1.75 5.86
N ALA A 88 4.50 -1.92 4.66
CA ALA A 88 5.36 -0.92 4.03
C ALA A 88 4.62 0.42 3.78
N ALA A 89 3.36 0.37 3.34
CA ALA A 89 2.54 1.56 3.15
C ALA A 89 2.31 2.31 4.48
N TRP A 90 2.05 1.60 5.58
CA TRP A 90 1.92 2.18 6.91
C TRP A 90 3.19 2.91 7.35
N ILE A 91 4.36 2.29 7.17
CA ILE A 91 5.65 2.92 7.52
C ILE A 91 5.91 4.16 6.66
N LEU A 92 5.69 4.07 5.34
CA LEU A 92 5.99 5.17 4.41
C LEU A 92 5.08 6.39 4.61
N GLN A 93 3.84 6.19 5.06
CA GLN A 93 2.93 7.31 5.31
C GLN A 93 3.32 8.15 6.54
N HIS A 94 4.31 7.72 7.31
CA HIS A 94 4.89 8.45 8.43
C HIS A 94 6.12 9.25 8.03
N THR A 95 6.07 9.89 6.85
CA THR A 95 7.14 10.80 6.42
C THR A 95 7.00 12.13 7.14
N ALA A 96 8.06 12.57 7.83
CA ALA A 96 8.04 13.83 8.57
C ALA A 96 7.75 15.05 7.69
N ALA A 97 7.24 16.07 8.36
CA ALA A 97 7.06 17.41 7.82
C ALA A 97 8.16 18.35 8.34
N ARG A 98 8.39 19.44 7.62
CA ARG A 98 9.29 20.54 7.95
C ARG A 98 8.61 21.86 7.62
N PHE A 99 9.06 22.94 8.23
CA PHE A 99 8.66 24.28 7.80
C PHE A 99 9.57 24.76 6.65
N CYS A 100 8.98 25.27 5.58
CA CYS A 100 9.64 25.93 4.46
C CYS A 100 8.85 27.20 4.11
N ASP A 101 9.51 28.36 4.10
CA ASP A 101 8.89 29.66 3.82
C ASP A 101 7.62 29.96 4.63
N GLY A 102 7.58 29.50 5.88
CA GLY A 102 6.44 29.68 6.79
C GLY A 102 5.29 28.69 6.59
N GLU A 103 5.45 27.68 5.73
CA GLU A 103 4.47 26.64 5.48
C GLU A 103 4.98 25.27 5.92
N LEU A 104 4.09 24.46 6.53
CA LEU A 104 4.39 23.07 6.86
C LEU A 104 4.33 22.23 5.57
N THR A 105 5.47 21.69 5.15
CA THR A 105 5.62 20.85 3.96
C THR A 105 6.21 19.49 4.33
N SER A 106 5.99 18.46 3.50
CA SER A 106 6.62 17.16 3.74
C SER A 106 8.10 17.15 3.33
N LEU A 107 8.91 16.34 4.01
CA LEU A 107 10.27 16.06 3.55
C LEU A 107 10.31 15.35 2.20
N SER A 108 9.33 14.50 1.91
CA SER A 108 9.21 13.79 0.63
C SER A 108 7.76 13.35 0.41
N PRO A 109 6.95 14.19 -0.27
CA PRO A 109 5.58 13.84 -0.63
C PRO A 109 5.48 12.53 -1.44
N GLU A 110 6.54 12.16 -2.17
CA GLU A 110 6.63 10.94 -2.98
C GLU A 110 6.48 9.67 -2.14
N ASN A 111 6.84 9.71 -0.85
CA ASN A 111 6.64 8.58 0.05
C ASN A 111 5.16 8.29 0.27
N PHE A 112 4.31 9.32 0.33
CA PHE A 112 2.86 9.14 0.41
C PHE A 112 2.29 8.56 -0.90
N LEU A 113 2.83 9.00 -2.05
CA LEU A 113 2.45 8.44 -3.34
C LEU A 113 2.83 6.95 -3.43
N LEU A 114 4.02 6.59 -2.97
CA LEU A 114 4.49 5.21 -2.91
C LEU A 114 3.63 4.38 -1.93
N ALA A 115 3.33 4.92 -0.75
CA ALA A 115 2.42 4.30 0.21
C ALA A 115 1.03 4.07 -0.39
N TYR A 116 0.50 5.03 -1.14
CA TYR A 116 -0.76 4.91 -1.89
C TYR A 116 -0.70 3.79 -2.93
N LYS A 117 0.40 3.69 -3.70
CA LYS A 117 0.56 2.62 -4.70
C LYS A 117 0.64 1.23 -4.05
N LEU A 118 1.35 1.10 -2.95
CA LEU A 118 1.46 -0.16 -2.21
C LEU A 118 0.12 -0.58 -1.62
N SER A 119 -0.59 0.31 -0.92
CA SER A 119 -1.90 0.00 -0.34
C SER A 119 -2.96 -0.25 -1.40
N SER A 120 -2.97 0.49 -2.51
CA SER A 120 -3.91 0.27 -3.62
C SER A 120 -3.69 -1.09 -4.30
N THR A 121 -2.42 -1.46 -4.49
CA THR A 121 -2.06 -2.77 -5.06
C THR A 121 -2.49 -3.89 -4.12
N ALA A 122 -2.26 -3.73 -2.82
CA ALA A 122 -2.70 -4.69 -1.81
C ALA A 122 -4.23 -4.85 -1.79
N LEU A 123 -4.97 -3.75 -1.85
CA LEU A 123 -6.44 -3.77 -1.94
C LEU A 123 -6.92 -4.53 -3.17
N ALA A 124 -6.40 -4.19 -4.35
CA ALA A 124 -6.78 -4.86 -5.59
C ALA A 124 -6.48 -6.37 -5.56
N GLN A 125 -5.36 -6.78 -4.95
CA GLN A 125 -5.02 -8.19 -4.76
C GLN A 125 -6.02 -8.89 -3.83
N LEU A 126 -6.36 -8.28 -2.69
CA LEU A 126 -7.34 -8.82 -1.75
C LEU A 126 -8.74 -8.93 -2.38
N GLU A 127 -9.16 -7.93 -3.15
CA GLU A 127 -10.42 -7.94 -3.89
C GLU A 127 -10.47 -9.09 -4.91
N ALA A 128 -9.40 -9.28 -5.68
CA ALA A 128 -9.27 -10.39 -6.61
C ALA A 128 -9.31 -11.75 -5.90
N GLN A 129 -8.74 -11.84 -4.70
CA GLN A 129 -8.77 -13.02 -3.83
C GLN A 129 -10.10 -13.20 -3.08
N LYS A 130 -11.01 -12.22 -3.14
CA LYS A 130 -12.25 -12.15 -2.35
C LYS A 130 -12.01 -12.22 -0.83
N ASP A 131 -10.84 -11.77 -0.36
CA ASP A 131 -10.51 -11.72 1.06
C ASP A 131 -11.14 -10.49 1.74
N THR A 132 -12.46 -10.56 1.90
CA THR A 132 -13.25 -9.51 2.55
C THR A 132 -12.93 -9.37 4.04
N LEU A 133 -12.40 -10.42 4.68
CA LEU A 133 -12.07 -10.41 6.10
C LEU A 133 -10.87 -9.50 6.36
N THR A 134 -9.78 -9.68 5.60
CA THR A 134 -8.59 -8.82 5.72
C THR A 134 -8.91 -7.38 5.35
N ILE A 135 -9.62 -7.15 4.24
CA ILE A 135 -10.05 -5.81 3.79
C ILE A 135 -10.76 -5.07 4.92
N ARG A 136 -11.74 -5.72 5.57
CA ARG A 136 -12.53 -5.12 6.63
C ARG A 136 -11.75 -4.96 7.92
N LYS A 137 -11.00 -5.98 8.35
CA LYS A 137 -10.28 -5.99 9.63
C LYS A 137 -9.24 -4.87 9.68
N GLU A 138 -8.58 -4.59 8.56
CA GLU A 138 -7.50 -3.59 8.49
C GLU A 138 -7.92 -2.28 7.84
N ASN A 139 -9.19 -2.19 7.43
CA ASN A 139 -9.75 -1.03 6.76
C ASN A 139 -8.87 -0.51 5.61
N ILE A 140 -8.37 -1.44 4.79
CA ILE A 140 -7.44 -1.14 3.68
C ILE A 140 -7.98 -0.04 2.75
N PRO A 141 -9.28 0.02 2.41
CA PRO A 141 -9.80 1.13 1.61
C PRO A 141 -9.54 2.49 2.25
N ARG A 142 -9.74 2.65 3.57
CA ARG A 142 -9.45 3.93 4.24
C ARG A 142 -7.96 4.26 4.22
N VAL A 143 -7.08 3.27 4.34
CA VAL A 143 -5.62 3.46 4.23
C VAL A 143 -5.23 3.97 2.84
N VAL A 144 -5.87 3.46 1.78
CA VAL A 144 -5.67 3.95 0.41
C VAL A 144 -6.05 5.43 0.29
N ALA A 145 -7.24 5.80 0.75
CA ALA A 145 -7.70 7.20 0.72
C ALA A 145 -6.78 8.12 1.55
N LEU A 146 -6.38 7.66 2.73
CA LEU A 146 -5.49 8.39 3.64
C LEU A 146 -4.14 8.72 2.97
N ASN A 147 -3.49 7.72 2.38
CA ASN A 147 -2.19 7.91 1.73
C ASN A 147 -2.30 8.86 0.52
N TYR A 148 -3.38 8.76 -0.24
CA TYR A 148 -3.59 9.62 -1.40
C TYR A 148 -3.87 11.07 -0.99
N ASP A 149 -4.72 11.29 0.01
CA ASP A 149 -5.01 12.62 0.52
C ASP A 149 -3.76 13.26 1.14
N ARG A 150 -2.89 12.50 1.85
CA ARG A 150 -1.59 13.01 2.30
C ARG A 150 -0.72 13.47 1.13
N TYR A 151 -0.61 12.66 0.08
CA TYR A 151 0.14 13.03 -1.12
C TYR A 151 -0.40 14.32 -1.73
N LEU A 152 -1.71 14.41 -1.94
CA LEU A 152 -2.34 15.61 -2.51
C LEU A 152 -2.14 16.83 -1.61
N LEU A 153 -2.28 16.68 -0.29
CA LEU A 153 -2.17 17.77 0.65
C LEU A 153 -0.77 18.38 0.61
N TYR A 154 0.27 17.54 0.69
CA TYR A 154 1.65 18.00 0.72
C TYR A 154 2.24 18.37 -0.65
N THR A 155 1.52 18.10 -1.75
CA THR A 155 1.95 18.46 -3.11
C THR A 155 1.17 19.64 -3.68
N PHE A 156 -0.13 19.72 -3.38
CA PHE A 156 -1.06 20.67 -4.00
C PHE A 156 -1.89 21.50 -3.00
N GLY A 157 -1.78 21.23 -1.70
CA GLY A 157 -2.49 21.96 -0.65
C GLY A 157 -3.99 21.61 -0.52
N TYR A 158 -4.45 20.53 -1.15
CA TYR A 158 -5.82 20.03 -1.04
C TYR A 158 -5.83 18.50 -0.93
N GLN A 159 -6.99 17.92 -0.61
CA GLN A 159 -7.22 16.48 -0.57
C GLN A 159 -8.45 16.09 -1.39
N LYS A 160 -8.62 14.79 -1.65
CA LYS A 160 -9.71 14.25 -2.46
C LYS A 160 -10.87 13.75 -1.59
N PHE A 161 -10.57 12.93 -0.57
CA PHE A 161 -11.61 12.21 0.16
C PHE A 161 -12.03 12.92 1.44
N GLY A 162 -11.10 13.54 2.17
CA GLY A 162 -11.40 14.23 3.43
C GLY A 162 -10.83 13.53 4.66
N THR A 163 -9.69 12.85 4.52
CA THR A 163 -9.08 12.07 5.60
C THR A 163 -8.03 12.86 6.41
N GLN A 164 -7.58 14.01 5.91
CA GLN A 164 -6.51 14.81 6.50
C GLN A 164 -7.03 16.06 7.19
N PHE A 165 -6.35 16.41 8.27
CA PHE A 165 -6.59 17.60 9.07
C PHE A 165 -5.31 18.43 9.12
N VAL A 166 -5.48 19.74 9.28
CA VAL A 166 -4.39 20.71 9.41
C VAL A 166 -4.64 21.55 10.64
N PHE A 167 -3.58 21.89 11.36
CA PHE A 167 -3.65 22.84 12.45
C PHE A 167 -3.55 24.26 11.89
N ASP A 168 -4.44 25.15 12.32
CA ASP A 168 -4.36 26.58 12.00
C ASP A 168 -3.69 27.33 13.17
N ASP A 169 -2.44 27.73 12.97
CA ASP A 169 -1.65 28.42 14.00
C ASP A 169 -2.24 29.78 14.42
N LYS A 170 -3.13 30.39 13.62
CA LYS A 170 -3.75 31.68 13.94
C LYS A 170 -4.94 31.53 14.87
N THR A 171 -5.73 30.48 14.65
CA THR A 171 -6.96 30.21 15.42
C THR A 171 -6.76 29.15 16.49
N ASN A 172 -5.65 28.42 16.44
CA ASN A 172 -5.34 27.27 17.29
C ASN A 172 -6.39 26.14 17.17
N GLU A 173 -7.05 26.05 15.99
CA GLU A 173 -8.07 25.05 15.68
C GLU A 173 -7.51 23.94 14.77
N MET A 174 -7.93 22.70 15.02
CA MET A 174 -7.77 21.61 14.05
C MET A 174 -8.88 21.71 13.01
N LEU A 175 -8.49 21.90 11.75
CA LEU A 175 -9.41 22.07 10.62
C LEU A 175 -9.32 20.88 9.67
N LEU A 176 -10.42 20.54 9.02
CA LEU A 176 -10.40 19.64 7.87
C LEU A 176 -9.58 20.30 6.75
N ALA A 177 -8.60 19.58 6.20
CA ALA A 177 -7.79 20.13 5.10
C ALA A 177 -8.69 20.37 3.87
N PRO A 178 -8.34 21.33 2.98
CA PRO A 178 -9.21 21.71 1.89
C PRO A 178 -9.56 20.53 0.97
N ILE A 179 -10.84 20.28 0.70
CA ILE A 179 -11.28 19.19 -0.18
C ILE A 179 -11.57 19.74 -1.57
N ASP A 180 -10.91 19.20 -2.61
CA ASP A 180 -11.31 19.45 -3.99
C ASP A 180 -12.52 18.57 -4.34
N THR A 181 -13.70 19.17 -4.28
CA THR A 181 -14.99 18.50 -4.49
C THR A 181 -15.21 18.04 -5.94
N THR A 182 -14.33 18.43 -6.87
CA THR A 182 -14.38 17.95 -8.26
C THR A 182 -13.71 16.59 -8.45
N LEU A 183 -12.90 16.14 -7.49
CA LEU A 183 -12.10 14.91 -7.61
C LEU A 183 -12.81 13.64 -7.11
N SER A 184 -13.86 13.78 -6.29
CA SER A 184 -14.59 12.66 -5.67
C SER A 184 -16.05 13.03 -5.39
N ASN A 185 -16.92 12.02 -5.41
CA ASN A 185 -18.29 12.10 -4.87
C ASN A 185 -18.46 11.16 -3.66
N ASP A 186 -19.64 11.19 -3.04
CA ASP A 186 -19.90 10.40 -1.82
C ASP A 186 -19.99 8.89 -2.07
N GLU A 187 -20.39 8.47 -3.28
CA GLU A 187 -20.31 7.06 -3.67
C GLU A 187 -18.86 6.56 -3.72
N GLU A 188 -17.94 7.40 -4.17
CA GLU A 188 -16.52 7.08 -4.13
C GLU A 188 -15.96 7.11 -2.70
N ARG A 189 -16.31 8.11 -1.87
CA ARG A 189 -15.91 8.15 -0.44
C ARG A 189 -16.33 6.89 0.31
N LYS A 190 -17.58 6.45 0.09
CA LYS A 190 -18.12 5.22 0.68
C LYS A 190 -17.31 3.98 0.31
N LYS A 191 -16.82 3.86 -0.93
CA LYS A 191 -15.94 2.74 -1.34
C LYS A 191 -14.64 2.68 -0.54
N TYR A 192 -14.13 3.85 -0.12
CA TYR A 192 -12.94 3.97 0.69
C TYR A 192 -13.22 4.06 2.19
N ASN A 193 -14.43 3.75 2.63
CA ASN A 193 -14.87 3.89 4.03
C ASN A 193 -14.57 5.28 4.60
N VAL A 194 -14.78 6.32 3.79
CA VAL A 194 -14.73 7.73 4.16
C VAL A 194 -16.16 8.26 4.24
N GLU A 195 -16.41 9.08 5.25
CA GLU A 195 -17.66 9.77 5.51
C GLU A 195 -18.06 10.66 4.30
N SER A 196 -19.35 10.91 4.11
CA SER A 196 -19.81 11.81 3.04
C SER A 196 -19.33 13.25 3.26
N LEU A 197 -19.27 14.05 2.19
CA LEU A 197 -18.89 15.46 2.31
C LEU A 197 -19.81 16.21 3.27
N HIS A 198 -21.11 15.93 3.25
CA HIS A 198 -22.07 16.54 4.14
C HIS A 198 -21.79 16.21 5.62
N GLU A 199 -21.52 14.94 5.92
CA GLU A 199 -21.17 14.52 7.29
C GLU A 199 -19.87 15.18 7.77
N LEU A 200 -18.83 15.22 6.92
CA LEU A 200 -17.56 15.85 7.25
C LEU A 200 -17.73 17.35 7.56
N LEU A 201 -18.50 18.08 6.74
CA LEU A 201 -18.70 19.52 6.92
C LEU A 201 -19.67 19.86 8.07
N ASN A 202 -20.54 18.94 8.47
CA ASN A 202 -21.35 19.09 9.69
C ASN A 202 -20.51 18.92 10.97
N GLN A 203 -19.44 18.12 10.91
CA GLN A 203 -18.59 17.82 12.06
C GLN A 203 -17.40 18.76 12.18
N TYR A 204 -16.82 19.18 11.05
CA TYR A 204 -15.54 19.87 11.00
C TYR A 204 -15.60 21.15 10.16
N LYS A 205 -14.96 22.20 10.66
CA LYS A 205 -14.66 23.39 9.85
C LYS A 205 -13.56 23.05 8.85
N MET A 206 -13.75 23.44 7.59
CA MET A 206 -12.78 23.21 6.52
C MET A 206 -11.92 24.46 6.29
N LYS A 207 -10.61 24.28 6.14
CA LYS A 207 -9.69 25.34 5.71
C LYS A 207 -10.03 25.76 4.27
N SER A 208 -9.89 27.05 3.96
CA SER A 208 -10.10 27.55 2.60
C SER A 208 -9.10 26.93 1.62
N MET A 209 -9.54 26.71 0.37
CA MET A 209 -8.66 26.26 -0.72
C MET A 209 -7.45 27.21 -0.89
N PRO A 210 -6.27 26.68 -1.24
CA PRO A 210 -5.13 27.52 -1.57
C PRO A 210 -5.44 28.42 -2.76
N LYS A 211 -4.90 29.64 -2.74
CA LYS A 211 -4.98 30.56 -3.90
C LYS A 211 -4.10 29.99 -5.02
N ARG A 212 -4.67 29.83 -6.21
CA ARG A 212 -3.92 29.45 -7.42
C ARG A 212 -3.23 30.66 -8.04
#